data_AF-A0A7U9N856-F1
#
_entry.id   AF-A0A7U9N856-F1
#
_cell.length_a   1.000
_cell.length_b   1.000
_cell.length_c   1.000
_cell.angle_alpha   90.00
_cell.angle_beta   90.00
_cell.angle_gamma   90.00
#
_symmetry.space_group_name_H-M   'P 1'
#
loop_
_entity.id
_entity.type
_entity.pdbx_description
1 polymer ?
#
loop_
_entity_poly.entity_id
_entity_poly.type
_entity_poly.pdbx_seq_one_letter_code
_entity_poly.pdbx_strand_id
1 'polypeptide(L)'
;MEKEYEKYLEEQYEGNVVQKYKQMKDDEQKALEIAKKAEDIQDGAIKDEVRRILNKEEVSQADIDKVLEDYASNDDYAEYLVDGARLQCNQAVLEPFEIPGESKIVLELGKESAEISEKRKETVLRVSENAMKDNDKTYATVGDYILGKNIFPFNCNCAQPADRQYELSRIREDPECSKHGVCRHLIQLNDAWENFSLGRSYLSKQDDEPPYEKDGITMTSMLFCSHGGIITPIDSGQSFFSITMESALQQMEAYLDGDLSEGEAAAYIQFVAQRCGLKIAAISDGELKGEDVNRNFDDNIIAWTYYWNLKIDEGAFGNNKIPVRTDVVKAIIMQESRWGSNGAKNSARDVMQCLVPGDYALWILSGYNPRDKKSDKTPRYHDGQDEKVVWIRDGTEYKQGSMRDEFDYYVDIQNTITATSHAGFGEGLGILRNNVVTIIDGSDNRLKGYEGEYLICYDKETPNMSIACGVAYLAYCEEDAGSEMGGVRQFNGGGEEGKTGKEDSYVKSIEDNLQCLEHEGYEVESLKE
;
A
#
# COMPACT_ATOMS: atom_id res chain seq x y z
N MET A 1 -22.11 37.71 12.88
CA MET A 1 -21.94 36.47 13.64
C MET A 1 -23.34 35.93 13.88
N GLU A 2 -23.88 35.20 12.92
CA GLU A 2 -24.84 34.15 13.25
C GLU A 2 -24.17 33.27 14.31
N LYS A 3 -24.93 32.86 15.31
CA LYS A 3 -24.37 32.06 16.39
C LYS A 3 -24.13 30.66 15.82
N GLU A 4 -22.87 30.29 15.61
CA GLU A 4 -22.43 28.99 15.04
C GLU A 4 -23.06 27.75 15.71
N TYR A 5 -23.66 27.92 16.90
CA TYR A 5 -24.33 26.86 17.63
C TYR A 5 -25.80 26.63 17.25
N GLU A 6 -26.44 27.50 16.48
CA GLU A 6 -27.89 27.42 16.19
C GLU A 6 -28.28 26.10 15.52
N LYS A 7 -27.41 25.54 14.68
CA LYS A 7 -27.58 24.22 14.06
C LYS A 7 -27.60 23.05 15.05
N TYR A 8 -27.22 23.25 16.31
CA TYR A 8 -27.26 22.22 17.35
C TYR A 8 -28.49 22.33 18.26
N LEU A 9 -29.44 23.21 17.94
CA LEU A 9 -30.67 23.35 18.72
C LEU A 9 -31.69 22.30 18.31
N GLU A 10 -32.26 21.60 19.30
CA GLU A 10 -33.29 20.58 19.09
C GLU A 10 -34.70 21.20 18.91
N GLU A 11 -34.88 22.44 19.34
CA GLU A 11 -36.11 23.23 19.23
C GLU A 11 -37.35 22.50 19.83
N GLN A 12 -38.56 22.87 19.39
CA GLN A 12 -39.83 22.21 19.75
C GLN A 12 -40.17 22.18 21.27
N TYR A 13 -40.17 23.35 21.90
CA TYR A 13 -40.42 23.48 23.34
C TYR A 13 -41.87 23.25 23.79
N GLU A 14 -42.04 22.47 24.86
CA GLU A 14 -43.32 22.01 25.39
C GLU A 14 -43.60 22.50 26.82
N GLY A 15 -44.88 22.41 27.23
CA GLY A 15 -45.31 22.77 28.58
C GLY A 15 -45.67 24.25 28.78
N ASN A 16 -45.68 24.68 30.04
CA ASN A 16 -45.95 26.07 30.41
C ASN A 16 -44.78 27.01 30.06
N VAL A 17 -44.98 28.32 30.17
CA VAL A 17 -43.98 29.34 29.80
C VAL A 17 -42.63 29.11 30.52
N VAL A 18 -42.65 28.70 31.78
CA VAL A 18 -41.43 28.45 32.56
C VAL A 18 -40.71 27.19 32.07
N GLN A 19 -41.46 26.13 31.75
CA GLN A 19 -40.90 24.88 31.22
C GLN A 19 -40.27 25.10 29.85
N LYS A 20 -40.98 25.79 28.94
CA LYS A 20 -40.45 26.14 27.62
C LYS A 20 -39.19 27.00 27.71
N TYR A 21 -39.19 28.00 28.58
CA TYR A 21 -38.03 28.85 28.80
C TYR A 21 -36.83 28.05 29.35
N LYS A 22 -37.08 27.09 30.25
CA LYS A 22 -36.04 26.20 30.75
C LYS A 22 -35.46 25.32 29.64
N GLN A 23 -36.30 24.63 28.86
CA GLN A 23 -35.86 23.80 27.73
C GLN A 23 -35.03 24.62 26.73
N MET A 24 -35.48 25.83 26.38
CA MET A 24 -34.73 26.71 25.49
C MET A 24 -33.35 27.09 26.04
N LYS A 25 -33.25 27.38 27.35
CA LYS A 25 -31.96 27.71 27.97
C LYS A 25 -31.03 26.51 28.07
N ASP A 26 -31.58 25.35 28.40
CA ASP A 26 -30.84 24.10 28.46
C ASP A 26 -30.31 23.73 27.06
N ASP A 27 -31.11 23.87 26.01
CA ASP A 27 -30.69 23.65 24.63
C ASP A 27 -29.64 24.66 24.14
N GLU A 28 -29.79 25.95 24.45
CA GLU A 28 -28.76 26.96 24.13
C GLU A 28 -27.40 26.60 24.77
N GLN A 29 -27.42 26.15 26.03
CA GLN A 29 -26.20 25.75 26.71
C GLN A 29 -25.61 24.47 26.11
N LYS A 30 -26.44 23.44 25.86
CA LYS A 30 -26.02 22.19 25.23
C LYS A 30 -25.41 22.46 23.84
N ALA A 31 -26.06 23.30 23.03
CA ALA A 31 -25.58 23.66 21.70
C ALA A 31 -24.19 24.31 21.73
N LEU A 32 -23.94 25.20 22.71
CA LEU A 32 -22.61 25.78 22.92
C LEU A 32 -21.56 24.72 23.33
N GLU A 33 -21.93 23.78 24.19
CA GLU A 33 -21.04 22.69 24.61
C GLU A 33 -20.74 21.72 23.46
N ILE A 34 -21.73 21.43 22.60
CA ILE A 34 -21.58 20.60 21.40
C ILE A 34 -20.66 21.29 20.40
N ALA A 35 -20.85 22.59 20.15
CA ALA A 35 -20.00 23.37 19.25
C ALA A 35 -18.52 23.25 19.63
N LYS A 36 -18.23 23.38 20.92
CA LYS A 36 -16.86 23.25 21.44
C LYS A 36 -16.32 21.81 21.32
N LYS A 37 -17.15 20.81 21.65
CA LYS A 37 -16.76 19.40 21.52
C LYS A 37 -16.55 18.98 20.06
N ALA A 38 -17.30 19.55 19.13
CA ALA A 38 -17.17 19.28 17.71
C ALA A 38 -15.78 19.69 17.20
N GLU A 39 -15.28 20.86 17.62
CA GLU A 39 -13.92 21.31 17.32
C GLU A 39 -12.87 20.32 17.86
N ASP A 40 -12.96 19.96 19.14
CA ASP A 40 -12.03 19.01 19.77
C ASP A 40 -12.03 17.62 19.09
N ILE A 41 -13.22 17.11 18.73
CA ILE A 41 -13.39 15.81 18.06
C ILE A 41 -12.82 15.85 16.64
N GLN A 42 -13.09 16.93 15.90
CA GLN A 42 -12.61 17.08 14.53
C GLN A 42 -11.09 17.21 14.49
N ASP A 43 -10.49 18.02 15.37
CA ASP A 43 -9.04 18.13 15.54
C ASP A 43 -8.39 16.78 15.89
N GLY A 44 -9.05 15.99 16.74
CA GLY A 44 -8.62 14.63 17.08
C GLY A 44 -8.64 13.71 15.86
N ALA A 45 -9.77 13.68 15.14
CA ALA A 45 -9.97 12.83 13.97
C ALA A 45 -8.94 13.14 12.87
N ILE A 46 -8.65 14.41 12.60
CA ILE A 46 -7.63 14.81 11.62
C ILE A 46 -6.25 14.29 12.03
N LYS A 47 -5.87 14.47 13.30
CA LYS A 47 -4.56 14.00 13.78
C LYS A 47 -4.47 12.48 13.70
N ASP A 48 -5.50 11.76 14.12
CA ASP A 48 -5.52 10.29 14.07
C ASP A 48 -5.43 9.79 12.63
N GLU A 49 -6.12 10.46 11.71
CA GLU A 49 -6.12 10.09 10.31
C GLU A 49 -4.76 10.40 9.63
N VAL A 50 -4.16 11.55 9.92
CA VAL A 50 -2.81 11.88 9.43
C VAL A 50 -1.76 10.94 10.03
N ARG A 51 -1.90 10.54 11.30
CA ARG A 51 -1.07 9.48 11.91
C ARG A 51 -1.20 8.18 11.16
N ARG A 52 -2.42 7.77 10.82
CA ARG A 52 -2.70 6.54 10.05
C ARG A 52 -2.03 6.61 8.67
N ILE A 53 -2.18 7.71 7.96
CA ILE A 53 -1.69 7.87 6.58
C ILE A 53 -0.17 7.91 6.53
N LEU A 54 0.44 8.71 7.41
CA LEU A 54 1.89 8.91 7.45
C LEU A 54 2.62 7.88 8.31
N ASN A 55 1.88 7.04 9.05
CA ASN A 55 2.41 6.08 10.01
C ASN A 55 3.38 6.71 11.03
N LYS A 56 2.96 7.82 11.64
CA LYS A 56 3.76 8.57 12.64
C LYS A 56 3.06 8.58 14.00
N GLU A 57 3.84 8.58 15.09
CA GLU A 57 3.29 8.79 16.44
C GLU A 57 2.93 10.26 16.69
N GLU A 58 3.79 11.18 16.24
CA GLU A 58 3.58 12.63 16.35
C GLU A 58 3.37 13.27 14.97
N VAL A 59 2.39 14.17 14.91
CA VAL A 59 1.97 14.84 13.67
C VAL A 59 2.16 16.35 13.84
N SER A 60 2.86 16.96 12.89
CA SER A 60 3.04 18.41 12.81
C SER A 60 1.91 19.07 12.01
N GLN A 61 1.74 20.39 12.12
CA GLN A 61 0.78 21.11 11.28
C GLN A 61 1.11 20.97 9.78
N ALA A 62 2.40 20.94 9.42
CA ALA A 62 2.82 20.77 8.04
C ALA A 62 2.46 19.37 7.47
N ASP A 63 2.46 18.35 8.32
CA ASP A 63 2.00 17.00 7.95
C ASP A 63 0.49 17.01 7.66
N ILE A 64 -0.30 17.69 8.50
CA ILE A 64 -1.75 17.86 8.31
C ILE A 64 -2.03 18.59 7.01
N ASP A 65 -1.40 19.75 6.80
CA ASP A 65 -1.62 20.58 5.63
C ASP A 65 -1.32 19.81 4.32
N LYS A 66 -0.26 19.00 4.34
CA LYS A 66 0.13 18.15 3.20
C LYS A 66 -0.93 17.08 2.90
N VAL A 67 -1.30 16.27 3.90
CA VAL A 67 -2.27 15.18 3.70
C VAL A 67 -3.63 15.73 3.26
N LEU A 68 -4.06 16.83 3.86
CA LEU A 68 -5.33 17.48 3.50
C LEU A 68 -5.32 18.13 2.11
N GLU A 69 -4.15 18.50 1.59
CA GLU A 69 -4.00 18.96 0.19
C GLU A 69 -4.22 17.81 -0.80
N ASP A 70 -3.73 16.62 -0.47
CA ASP A 70 -3.88 15.41 -1.28
C ASP A 70 -5.36 14.95 -1.33
N TYR A 71 -6.10 15.06 -0.22
CA TYR A 71 -7.54 14.69 -0.10
C TYR A 71 -8.44 15.38 -1.13
N ALA A 72 -8.13 16.64 -1.46
CA ALA A 72 -8.93 17.42 -2.38
C ALA A 72 -8.69 17.02 -3.84
N SER A 73 -7.61 16.29 -4.11
CA SER A 73 -7.14 15.99 -5.45
C SER A 73 -7.51 14.58 -5.89
N ASN A 74 -7.36 13.58 -5.01
CA ASN A 74 -7.64 12.16 -5.27
C ASN A 74 -8.11 11.43 -3.99
N ASP A 75 -8.64 10.21 -4.11
CA ASP A 75 -8.94 9.29 -2.99
C ASP A 75 -7.83 8.25 -2.85
N ASP A 76 -6.60 8.72 -2.65
CA ASP A 76 -5.40 7.88 -2.62
C ASP A 76 -5.20 7.18 -1.26
N TYR A 77 -5.95 7.58 -0.22
CA TYR A 77 -5.80 7.07 1.15
C TYR A 77 -7.01 6.31 1.68
N ALA A 78 -8.02 6.07 0.84
CA ALA A 78 -9.30 5.48 1.21
C ALA A 78 -10.02 6.26 2.32
N GLU A 79 -9.85 7.59 2.30
CA GLU A 79 -10.38 8.51 3.30
C GLU A 79 -11.87 8.79 3.11
N TYR A 80 -12.40 8.63 1.90
CA TYR A 80 -13.81 8.87 1.60
C TYR A 80 -14.68 7.70 2.06
N LEU A 81 -15.84 7.97 2.65
CA LEU A 81 -16.73 6.89 3.11
C LEU A 81 -17.49 6.29 1.93
N VAL A 82 -17.69 4.98 2.01
CA VAL A 82 -18.54 4.20 1.10
C VAL A 82 -19.62 3.42 1.87
N ASP A 83 -20.56 2.81 1.14
CA ASP A 83 -21.55 1.91 1.70
C ASP A 83 -20.91 0.85 2.61
N GLY A 84 -21.45 0.72 3.82
CA GLY A 84 -20.94 -0.20 4.82
C GLY A 84 -19.96 0.42 5.82
N ALA A 85 -19.59 1.71 5.69
CA ALA A 85 -18.78 2.41 6.69
C ALA A 85 -19.40 2.32 8.09
N ARG A 86 -18.58 2.00 9.10
CA ARG A 86 -19.05 1.94 10.49
C ARG A 86 -18.97 3.30 11.15
N LEU A 87 -20.00 3.63 11.90
CA LEU A 87 -20.17 4.92 12.57
C LEU A 87 -20.39 4.72 14.06
N GLN A 88 -19.99 5.70 14.87
CA GLN A 88 -20.24 5.76 16.31
C GLN A 88 -20.86 7.10 16.70
N CYS A 89 -21.54 7.15 17.84
CA CYS A 89 -22.05 8.39 18.44
C CYS A 89 -21.45 8.60 19.84
N ASN A 90 -21.00 9.82 20.13
CA ASN A 90 -20.40 10.15 21.43
C ASN A 90 -21.39 10.12 22.62
N GLN A 91 -22.70 10.02 22.38
CA GLN A 91 -23.74 9.85 23.40
C GLN A 91 -24.29 8.42 23.48
N ALA A 92 -23.79 7.49 22.66
CA ALA A 92 -24.23 6.11 22.67
C ALA A 92 -23.70 5.38 23.92
N VAL A 93 -24.61 4.83 24.74
CA VAL A 93 -24.27 4.19 26.02
C VAL A 93 -25.06 2.89 26.22
N LEU A 94 -24.49 1.97 27.01
CA LEU A 94 -25.15 0.71 27.37
C LEU A 94 -25.77 0.75 28.77
N GLU A 95 -25.45 1.80 29.52
CA GLU A 95 -25.93 2.07 30.85
C GLU A 95 -27.46 2.20 30.89
N PRO A 96 -28.10 1.84 32.03
CA PRO A 96 -29.54 1.99 32.18
C PRO A 96 -30.01 3.44 31.98
N PHE A 97 -31.06 3.62 31.20
CA PHE A 97 -31.66 4.93 30.94
C PHE A 97 -32.72 5.26 31.99
N GLU A 98 -32.67 6.47 32.55
CA GLU A 98 -33.61 6.91 33.60
C GLU A 98 -34.86 7.58 33.00
N ILE A 99 -36.04 7.10 33.39
CA ILE A 99 -37.32 7.76 33.09
C ILE A 99 -37.80 8.44 34.38
N PRO A 100 -38.07 9.76 34.37
CA PRO A 100 -38.52 10.48 35.56
C PRO A 100 -39.78 9.86 36.18
N GLY A 101 -39.66 9.41 37.43
CA GLY A 101 -40.77 8.83 38.19
C GLY A 101 -41.05 7.35 37.94
N GLU A 102 -40.21 6.65 37.17
CA GLU A 102 -40.42 5.26 36.73
C GLU A 102 -39.16 4.39 36.88
N SER A 103 -39.29 3.10 36.54
CA SER A 103 -38.15 2.18 36.47
C SER A 103 -37.23 2.51 35.29
N LYS A 104 -35.93 2.23 35.43
CA LYS A 104 -34.94 2.44 34.38
C LYS A 104 -35.13 1.43 33.23
N ILE A 105 -34.81 1.86 32.01
CA ILE A 105 -34.70 0.96 30.86
C ILE A 105 -33.31 0.33 30.89
N VAL A 106 -33.26 -0.99 31.06
CA VAL A 106 -32.02 -1.78 31.06
C VAL A 106 -31.94 -2.56 29.76
N LEU A 107 -30.79 -2.49 29.07
CA LEU A 107 -30.59 -3.25 27.84
C LEU A 107 -30.45 -4.75 28.11
N GLU A 108 -31.13 -5.56 27.31
CA GLU A 108 -31.02 -7.01 27.31
C GLU A 108 -29.78 -7.44 26.52
N LEU A 109 -28.64 -7.53 27.21
CA LEU A 109 -27.34 -7.92 26.62
C LEU A 109 -27.10 -9.45 26.61
N GLY A 110 -28.02 -10.25 27.18
CA GLY A 110 -27.90 -11.71 27.19
C GLY A 110 -26.61 -12.25 27.84
N LYS A 111 -26.09 -13.35 27.29
CA LYS A 111 -24.76 -13.92 27.65
C LYS A 111 -23.68 -13.50 26.64
N GLU A 112 -23.86 -12.36 26.00
CA GLU A 112 -22.91 -11.86 25.01
C GLU A 112 -21.59 -11.45 25.68
N SER A 113 -20.49 -11.52 24.92
CA SER A 113 -19.23 -10.96 25.41
C SER A 113 -19.33 -9.43 25.48
N ALA A 114 -18.47 -8.82 26.30
CA ALA A 114 -18.39 -7.36 26.38
C ALA A 114 -18.15 -6.73 24.99
N GLU A 115 -17.28 -7.33 24.18
CA GLU A 115 -16.99 -6.87 22.81
C GLU A 115 -18.22 -6.89 21.88
N ILE A 116 -19.06 -7.93 21.97
CA ILE A 116 -20.30 -8.01 21.18
C ILE A 116 -21.30 -6.94 21.65
N SER A 117 -21.39 -6.71 22.97
CA SER A 117 -22.27 -5.69 23.53
C SER A 117 -21.85 -4.28 23.10
N GLU A 118 -20.54 -4.01 23.04
CA GLU A 118 -19.99 -2.71 22.64
C GLU A 118 -20.36 -2.32 21.20
N LYS A 119 -20.45 -3.29 20.28
CA LYS A 119 -20.88 -3.07 18.89
C LYS A 119 -22.29 -2.51 18.75
N ARG A 120 -23.11 -2.56 19.81
CA ARG A 120 -24.45 -1.94 19.82
C ARG A 120 -24.41 -0.41 19.81
N LYS A 121 -23.27 0.18 20.16
CA LYS A 121 -22.99 1.62 20.06
C LYS A 121 -22.53 2.05 18.66
N GLU A 122 -22.39 1.09 17.75
CA GLU A 122 -22.03 1.32 16.35
C GLU A 122 -23.29 1.23 15.47
N THR A 123 -23.27 1.92 14.34
CA THR A 123 -24.23 1.74 13.24
C THR A 123 -23.48 1.68 11.91
N VAL A 124 -24.19 1.35 10.84
CA VAL A 124 -23.60 1.22 9.50
C VAL A 124 -24.23 2.25 8.57
N LEU A 125 -23.38 3.00 7.90
CA LEU A 125 -23.78 3.91 6.82
C LEU A 125 -24.28 3.10 5.62
N ARG A 126 -25.45 3.47 5.11
CA ARG A 126 -26.05 2.88 3.92
C ARG A 126 -26.12 3.89 2.79
N VAL A 127 -25.49 3.56 1.68
CA VAL A 127 -25.53 4.39 0.47
C VAL A 127 -25.64 3.45 -0.71
N SER A 128 -26.79 3.40 -1.33
CA SER A 128 -27.03 2.52 -2.48
C SER A 128 -27.51 3.28 -3.71
N GLU A 129 -27.96 4.51 -3.50
CA GLU A 129 -28.47 5.44 -4.48
C GLU A 129 -27.34 5.99 -5.36
N ASN A 130 -26.30 6.57 -4.77
CA ASN A 130 -25.32 7.38 -5.52
C ASN A 130 -24.63 6.62 -6.66
N ALA A 131 -24.30 7.34 -7.72
CA ALA A 131 -23.80 6.76 -8.97
C ALA A 131 -22.35 6.26 -8.89
N MET A 132 -21.51 6.91 -8.09
CA MET A 132 -20.07 6.60 -8.03
C MET A 132 -19.75 5.49 -7.04
N LYS A 133 -18.82 4.61 -7.45
CA LYS A 133 -18.42 3.43 -6.68
C LYS A 133 -16.90 3.29 -6.59
N ASP A 134 -16.44 2.72 -5.48
CA ASP A 134 -15.12 2.11 -5.30
C ASP A 134 -15.32 0.63 -4.93
N ASN A 135 -14.63 -0.29 -5.62
CA ASN A 135 -14.71 -1.73 -5.36
C ASN A 135 -16.15 -2.26 -5.15
N ASP A 136 -17.07 -1.86 -6.05
CA ASP A 136 -18.51 -2.12 -6.02
C ASP A 136 -19.33 -1.50 -4.86
N LYS A 137 -18.69 -0.76 -3.95
CA LYS A 137 -19.33 0.00 -2.88
C LYS A 137 -19.55 1.45 -3.30
N THR A 138 -20.72 1.99 -2.98
CA THR A 138 -21.11 3.33 -3.41
C THR A 138 -20.53 4.40 -2.50
N TYR A 139 -19.99 5.49 -3.05
CA TYR A 139 -19.48 6.64 -2.28
C TYR A 139 -20.61 7.41 -1.59
N ALA A 140 -20.31 7.85 -0.37
CA ALA A 140 -21.18 8.72 0.41
C ALA A 140 -20.90 10.21 0.17
N THR A 141 -21.96 11.02 0.21
CA THR A 141 -21.90 12.48 0.10
C THR A 141 -22.46 13.14 1.35
N VAL A 142 -22.32 14.47 1.42
CA VAL A 142 -22.93 15.26 2.50
C VAL A 142 -24.46 15.15 2.57
N GLY A 143 -25.11 14.64 1.51
CA GLY A 143 -26.55 14.40 1.44
C GLY A 143 -27.01 13.09 2.09
N ASP A 144 -26.10 12.19 2.47
CA ASP A 144 -26.44 10.85 2.98
C ASP A 144 -26.68 10.85 4.50
N TYR A 145 -27.63 11.66 4.97
CA TYR A 145 -27.93 11.86 6.40
C TYR A 145 -29.31 11.33 6.83
N ILE A 146 -30.12 10.78 5.92
CA ILE A 146 -31.54 10.50 6.18
C ILE A 146 -31.69 9.32 7.16
N LEU A 147 -32.36 9.56 8.29
CA LEU A 147 -32.67 8.54 9.29
C LEU A 147 -33.59 7.45 8.71
N GLY A 148 -33.20 6.18 8.88
CA GLY A 148 -33.90 5.01 8.35
C GLY A 148 -33.60 4.70 6.88
N LYS A 149 -32.82 5.55 6.20
CA LYS A 149 -32.32 5.32 4.84
C LYS A 149 -30.79 5.16 4.86
N ASN A 150 -30.07 6.23 5.19
CA ASN A 150 -28.61 6.25 5.25
C ASN A 150 -28.08 5.90 6.63
N ILE A 151 -28.74 6.42 7.67
CA ILE A 151 -28.37 6.22 9.08
C ILE A 151 -29.47 5.46 9.79
N PHE A 152 -29.13 4.37 10.47
CA PHE A 152 -30.07 3.66 11.34
C PHE A 152 -29.77 4.00 12.81
N PRO A 153 -30.81 4.09 13.66
CA PRO A 153 -30.60 4.28 15.09
C PRO A 153 -29.66 3.23 15.69
N PHE A 154 -28.78 3.69 16.57
CA PHE A 154 -27.92 2.83 17.36
C PHE A 154 -28.75 1.93 18.29
N ASN A 155 -28.32 0.69 18.49
CA ASN A 155 -29.01 -0.28 19.36
C ASN A 155 -28.67 -0.06 20.84
N CYS A 156 -28.62 1.20 21.28
CA CYS A 156 -28.12 1.63 22.57
C CYS A 156 -29.07 2.63 23.26
N ASN A 157 -28.77 2.93 24.51
CA ASN A 157 -29.37 4.07 25.21
C ASN A 157 -28.61 5.36 24.85
N CYS A 158 -29.20 6.51 25.17
CA CYS A 158 -28.54 7.81 25.04
C CYS A 158 -28.09 8.29 26.42
N ALA A 159 -26.89 8.86 26.49
CA ALA A 159 -26.40 9.51 27.71
C ALA A 159 -27.15 10.81 28.02
N GLN A 160 -27.77 11.43 27.00
CA GLN A 160 -28.63 12.59 27.18
C GLN A 160 -30.02 12.15 27.63
N PRO A 161 -30.59 12.78 28.67
CA PRO A 161 -31.91 12.44 29.16
C PRO A 161 -33.01 12.98 28.23
N ALA A 162 -34.14 12.27 28.19
CA ALA A 162 -35.36 12.76 27.56
C ALA A 162 -35.98 13.87 28.43
N ASP A 163 -36.16 15.05 27.85
CA ASP A 163 -36.67 16.23 28.54
C ASP A 163 -37.94 16.82 27.90
N ARG A 164 -38.45 16.21 26.82
CA ARG A 164 -39.76 16.50 26.22
C ARG A 164 -40.79 15.40 26.50
N GLN A 165 -42.07 15.78 26.55
CA GLN A 165 -43.13 14.82 26.84
C GLN A 165 -43.36 13.85 25.68
N TYR A 166 -43.20 14.30 24.44
CA TYR A 166 -43.36 13.42 23.28
C TYR A 166 -42.28 12.32 23.24
N GLU A 167 -41.02 12.63 23.58
CA GLU A 167 -39.94 11.64 23.69
C GLU A 167 -40.28 10.57 24.73
N LEU A 168 -40.64 11.01 25.94
CA LEU A 168 -41.02 10.13 27.03
C LEU A 168 -42.22 9.27 26.67
N SER A 169 -43.19 9.82 25.93
CA SER A 169 -44.37 9.07 25.46
C SER A 169 -43.97 7.98 24.48
N ARG A 170 -43.13 8.29 23.47
CA ARG A 170 -42.62 7.29 22.51
C ARG A 170 -41.83 6.17 23.20
N ILE A 171 -40.98 6.52 24.18
CA ILE A 171 -40.21 5.54 24.94
C ILE A 171 -41.14 4.61 25.76
N ARG A 172 -42.14 5.17 26.43
CA ARG A 172 -43.11 4.40 27.25
C ARG A 172 -43.98 3.46 26.42
N GLU A 173 -44.32 3.88 25.21
CA GLU A 173 -45.19 3.12 24.30
C GLU A 173 -44.44 2.00 23.56
N ASP A 174 -43.10 2.01 23.55
CA ASP A 174 -42.28 0.99 22.88
C ASP A 174 -41.79 -0.09 23.85
N PRO A 175 -42.41 -1.30 23.84
CA PRO A 175 -41.99 -2.40 24.71
C PRO A 175 -40.61 -2.97 24.35
N GLU A 176 -40.07 -2.65 23.16
CA GLU A 176 -38.78 -3.16 22.70
C GLU A 176 -37.61 -2.26 23.10
N CYS A 177 -37.83 -1.21 23.92
CA CYS A 177 -36.76 -0.35 24.43
C CYS A 177 -35.69 -1.12 25.21
N SER A 178 -36.02 -2.22 25.90
CA SER A 178 -35.03 -3.09 26.55
C SER A 178 -34.15 -3.82 25.53
N LYS A 179 -34.67 -4.10 24.33
CA LYS A 179 -33.97 -4.86 23.31
C LYS A 179 -33.19 -3.99 22.33
N HIS A 180 -33.69 -2.81 21.99
CA HIS A 180 -33.08 -1.92 20.98
C HIS A 180 -32.53 -0.62 21.58
N GLY A 181 -32.84 -0.32 22.84
CA GLY A 181 -32.44 0.91 23.49
C GLY A 181 -33.32 2.10 23.11
N VAL A 182 -33.15 3.18 23.87
CA VAL A 182 -33.99 4.39 23.73
C VAL A 182 -33.51 5.35 22.63
N CYS A 183 -32.27 5.20 22.13
CA CYS A 183 -31.70 6.12 21.13
C CYS A 183 -32.59 6.27 19.89
N ARG A 184 -33.26 5.19 19.47
CA ARG A 184 -34.24 5.20 18.36
C ARG A 184 -35.40 6.19 18.50
N HIS A 185 -35.70 6.64 19.73
CA HIS A 185 -36.76 7.61 20.02
C HIS A 185 -36.21 9.01 20.31
N LEU A 186 -34.90 9.16 20.39
CA LEU A 186 -34.22 10.42 20.75
C LEU A 186 -33.35 10.94 19.61
N ILE A 187 -32.91 10.08 18.69
CA ILE A 187 -32.07 10.47 17.57
C ILE A 187 -32.82 11.42 16.65
N GLN A 188 -32.22 12.59 16.41
CA GLN A 188 -32.72 13.62 15.52
C GLN A 188 -31.54 14.21 14.77
N LEU A 189 -31.39 13.83 13.50
CA LEU A 189 -30.23 14.18 12.69
C LEU A 189 -30.40 15.57 12.05
N ASN A 190 -29.29 16.28 11.88
CA ASN A 190 -29.23 17.50 11.08
C ASN A 190 -29.33 17.22 9.59
N ASP A 191 -29.59 18.27 8.82
CA ASP A 191 -29.90 18.21 7.39
C ASP A 191 -28.69 18.02 6.46
N ALA A 192 -27.49 17.78 6.99
CA ALA A 192 -26.29 17.46 6.22
C ALA A 192 -25.15 16.96 7.12
N TRP A 193 -24.21 16.22 6.52
CA TRP A 193 -22.89 16.03 7.11
C TRP A 193 -22.03 17.29 7.02
N GLU A 194 -21.10 17.42 7.96
CA GLU A 194 -20.11 18.50 7.96
C GLU A 194 -18.71 17.93 7.77
N ASN A 195 -18.09 18.33 6.66
CA ASN A 195 -16.68 18.08 6.42
C ASN A 195 -15.82 19.13 7.14
N PHE A 196 -14.58 18.76 7.44
CA PHE A 196 -13.60 19.74 7.92
C PHE A 196 -13.33 20.82 6.87
N SER A 197 -13.26 22.09 7.26
CA SER A 197 -13.05 23.17 6.31
C SER A 197 -11.61 23.17 5.78
N LEU A 198 -11.43 22.79 4.51
CA LEU A 198 -10.12 22.83 3.83
C LEU A 198 -9.78 24.22 3.26
N GLY A 199 -10.71 25.19 3.34
CA GLY A 199 -10.65 26.41 2.55
C GLY A 199 -10.86 26.20 1.03
N ARG A 200 -11.15 24.95 0.61
CA ARG A 200 -11.48 24.49 -0.75
C ARG A 200 -12.52 23.36 -0.68
N SER A 201 -13.11 22.98 -1.81
CA SER A 201 -14.07 21.86 -1.89
C SER A 201 -13.35 20.50 -1.83
N TYR A 202 -14.02 19.50 -1.26
CA TYR A 202 -13.60 18.11 -1.35
C TYR A 202 -13.86 17.57 -2.76
N LEU A 203 -13.41 16.34 -3.03
CA LEU A 203 -13.73 15.64 -4.27
C LEU A 203 -15.26 15.54 -4.39
N SER A 204 -15.82 16.25 -5.37
CA SER A 204 -17.25 16.22 -5.62
C SER A 204 -17.65 14.84 -6.13
N LYS A 205 -18.68 14.27 -5.52
CA LYS A 205 -19.24 12.98 -5.86
C LYS A 205 -20.61 13.14 -6.53
N GLN A 206 -20.93 12.26 -7.48
CA GLN A 206 -22.24 12.29 -8.12
C GLN A 206 -23.29 11.70 -7.18
N ASP A 207 -24.24 12.54 -6.79
CA ASP A 207 -25.39 12.23 -5.94
C ASP A 207 -26.65 12.06 -6.82
N ASP A 208 -27.58 11.25 -6.36
CA ASP A 208 -28.84 10.99 -7.05
C ASP A 208 -29.86 12.13 -6.94
N GLU A 209 -29.70 13.03 -5.96
CA GLU A 209 -30.57 14.19 -5.75
C GLU A 209 -29.91 15.52 -6.12
N PRO A 210 -30.63 16.45 -6.79
CA PRO A 210 -30.11 17.78 -7.09
C PRO A 210 -29.66 18.55 -5.81
N PRO A 211 -28.50 19.22 -5.82
CA PRO A 211 -27.51 19.24 -6.91
C PRO A 211 -26.80 17.89 -7.04
N TYR A 212 -26.73 17.37 -8.28
CA TYR A 212 -26.15 16.06 -8.59
C TYR A 212 -24.65 15.95 -8.28
N GLU A 213 -23.98 17.05 -7.97
CA GLU A 213 -22.60 17.05 -7.47
C GLU A 213 -22.63 17.60 -6.04
N LYS A 214 -22.26 16.75 -5.08
CA LYS A 214 -22.10 17.10 -3.67
C LYS A 214 -20.74 16.65 -3.19
N ASP A 215 -20.20 17.32 -2.17
CA ASP A 215 -18.92 16.92 -1.58
C ASP A 215 -19.03 15.51 -0.99
N GLY A 216 -18.04 14.66 -1.28
CA GLY A 216 -17.88 13.38 -0.59
C GLY A 216 -17.60 13.59 0.90
N ILE A 217 -18.08 12.69 1.75
CA ILE A 217 -17.73 12.69 3.18
C ILE A 217 -16.52 11.80 3.43
N THR A 218 -15.69 12.16 4.42
CA THR A 218 -14.41 11.51 4.72
C THR A 218 -14.33 11.03 6.17
N MET A 219 -13.24 10.37 6.53
CA MET A 219 -12.93 9.94 7.90
C MET A 219 -12.94 11.06 8.95
N THR A 220 -12.90 12.33 8.52
CA THR A 220 -12.93 13.51 9.39
C THR A 220 -14.29 14.23 9.41
N SER A 221 -15.27 13.71 8.67
CA SER A 221 -16.63 14.25 8.61
C SER A 221 -17.43 13.93 9.87
N MET A 222 -18.37 14.80 10.21
CA MET A 222 -19.26 14.62 11.36
C MET A 222 -20.73 14.79 10.96
N LEU A 223 -21.61 13.99 11.56
CA LEU A 223 -23.05 14.20 11.48
C LEU A 223 -23.60 14.50 12.87
N PHE A 224 -24.39 15.57 12.96
CA PHE A 224 -24.91 16.03 14.24
C PHE A 224 -26.29 15.46 14.51
N CYS A 225 -26.50 15.10 15.78
CA CYS A 225 -27.79 14.80 16.34
C CYS A 225 -28.17 15.93 17.28
N SER A 226 -29.29 16.62 17.03
CA SER A 226 -29.74 17.77 17.82
C SER A 226 -30.03 17.40 19.28
N HIS A 227 -30.28 16.13 19.58
CA HIS A 227 -30.35 15.60 20.95
C HIS A 227 -28.97 15.49 21.65
N GLY A 228 -27.94 16.16 21.12
CA GLY A 228 -26.61 16.29 21.74
C GLY A 228 -25.54 15.30 21.27
N GLY A 229 -25.82 14.54 20.20
CA GLY A 229 -24.89 13.56 19.66
C GLY A 229 -24.01 14.11 18.54
N ILE A 230 -22.77 13.65 18.50
CA ILE A 230 -21.86 13.83 17.36
C ILE A 230 -21.55 12.42 16.84
N ILE A 231 -21.92 12.16 15.59
CA ILE A 231 -21.71 10.91 14.89
C ILE A 231 -20.44 11.04 14.06
N THR A 232 -19.50 10.11 14.24
CA THR A 232 -18.21 10.09 13.53
C THR A 232 -17.93 8.72 12.91
N PRO A 233 -17.12 8.66 11.84
CA PRO A 233 -16.66 7.41 11.26
C PRO A 233 -15.73 6.64 12.22
N ILE A 234 -15.83 5.31 12.18
CA ILE A 234 -14.88 4.37 12.78
C ILE A 234 -13.93 3.85 11.69
N ASP A 235 -14.49 3.57 10.52
CA ASP A 235 -13.77 3.22 9.29
C ASP A 235 -14.52 3.78 8.07
N SER A 236 -13.85 3.84 6.92
CA SER A 236 -14.42 4.39 5.70
C SER A 236 -15.34 3.41 4.98
N GLY A 237 -15.47 2.17 5.45
CA GLY A 237 -16.15 1.10 4.72
C GLY A 237 -15.40 0.63 3.48
N GLN A 238 -14.36 1.35 3.03
CA GLN A 238 -13.45 0.90 2.00
C GLN A 238 -12.61 -0.23 2.61
N SER A 239 -12.94 -1.46 2.23
CA SER A 239 -12.17 -2.64 2.65
C SER A 239 -10.92 -2.72 1.80
N PHE A 240 -9.97 -1.82 2.03
CA PHE A 240 -8.59 -2.20 1.88
C PHE A 240 -8.29 -3.04 3.11
N PHE A 241 -7.74 -4.24 2.94
CA PHE A 241 -6.82 -4.76 3.95
C PHE A 241 -5.99 -3.54 4.39
N SER A 242 -5.99 -3.16 5.66
CA SER A 242 -5.10 -2.10 6.12
C SER A 242 -3.71 -2.57 5.75
N ILE A 243 -3.20 -2.16 4.60
CA ILE A 243 -1.91 -2.62 4.11
C ILE A 243 -0.95 -1.99 5.10
N THR A 244 -0.47 -2.79 6.04
CA THR A 244 0.62 -2.40 6.92
C THR A 244 1.92 -2.60 6.16
N MET A 245 2.97 -1.89 6.55
CA MET A 245 4.32 -2.12 5.99
C MET A 245 4.69 -3.61 6.07
N GLU A 246 4.41 -4.27 7.20
CA GLU A 246 4.63 -5.70 7.37
C GLU A 246 3.86 -6.54 6.35
N SER A 247 2.56 -6.29 6.18
CA SER A 247 1.76 -7.04 5.20
C SER A 247 2.20 -6.79 3.77
N ALA A 248 2.60 -5.56 3.42
CA ALA A 248 3.08 -5.22 2.08
C ALA A 248 4.40 -5.96 1.77
N LEU A 249 5.33 -5.99 2.72
CA LEU A 249 6.59 -6.72 2.59
C LEU A 249 6.35 -8.23 2.46
N GLN A 250 5.39 -8.80 3.20
CA GLN A 250 4.98 -10.21 3.04
C GLN A 250 4.41 -10.49 1.64
N GLN A 251 3.62 -9.58 1.07
CA GLN A 251 3.10 -9.75 -0.29
C GLN A 251 4.20 -9.57 -1.34
N MET A 252 5.18 -8.69 -1.12
CA MET A 252 6.38 -8.60 -1.96
C MET A 252 7.22 -9.88 -1.89
N GLU A 253 7.37 -10.49 -0.72
CA GLU A 253 8.05 -11.79 -0.56
C GLU A 253 7.28 -12.90 -1.30
N ALA A 254 5.96 -12.96 -1.14
CA ALA A 254 5.10 -13.89 -1.89
C ALA A 254 5.20 -13.65 -3.41
N TYR A 255 5.35 -12.40 -3.84
CA TYR A 255 5.69 -12.10 -5.23
C TYR A 255 7.00 -12.78 -5.59
N LEU A 256 8.12 -12.55 -4.88
CA LEU A 256 9.42 -13.20 -5.13
C LEU A 256 9.36 -14.73 -5.17
N ASP A 257 8.46 -15.36 -4.42
CA ASP A 257 8.24 -16.81 -4.43
C ASP A 257 7.46 -17.30 -5.67
N GLY A 258 6.92 -16.38 -6.48
CA GLY A 258 6.11 -16.67 -7.66
C GLY A 258 4.64 -16.95 -7.34
N ASP A 259 4.21 -16.68 -6.10
CA ASP A 259 2.84 -16.91 -5.62
C ASP A 259 1.89 -15.73 -5.89
N LEU A 260 2.45 -14.60 -6.33
CA LEU A 260 1.69 -13.39 -6.65
C LEU A 260 1.95 -12.93 -8.10
N SER A 261 0.93 -12.43 -8.79
CA SER A 261 1.10 -11.90 -10.15
C SER A 261 1.66 -10.46 -10.14
N GLU A 262 2.19 -10.05 -11.30
CA GLU A 262 2.70 -8.69 -11.53
C GLU A 262 1.72 -7.58 -11.12
N GLY A 263 0.46 -7.71 -11.54
CA GLY A 263 -0.56 -6.71 -11.28
C GLY A 263 -0.98 -6.65 -9.80
N GLU A 264 -0.94 -7.78 -9.11
CA GLU A 264 -1.23 -7.86 -7.67
C GLU A 264 -0.07 -7.28 -6.85
N ALA A 265 1.18 -7.52 -7.25
CA ALA A 265 2.37 -7.00 -6.57
C ALA A 265 2.51 -5.47 -6.67
N ALA A 266 2.04 -4.87 -7.78
CA ALA A 266 2.21 -3.45 -8.08
C ALA A 266 1.70 -2.52 -6.97
N ALA A 267 0.52 -2.82 -6.40
CA ALA A 267 -0.06 -1.99 -5.34
C ALA A 267 0.78 -2.02 -4.04
N TYR A 268 1.34 -3.19 -3.69
CA TYR A 268 2.19 -3.33 -2.50
C TYR A 268 3.54 -2.65 -2.68
N ILE A 269 4.13 -2.76 -3.87
CA ILE A 269 5.39 -2.09 -4.22
C ILE A 269 5.23 -0.57 -4.12
N GLN A 270 4.17 -0.01 -4.72
CA GLN A 270 3.87 1.41 -4.64
C GLN A 270 3.64 1.86 -3.18
N PHE A 271 2.90 1.06 -2.41
CA PHE A 271 2.66 1.35 -1.00
C PHE A 271 3.97 1.45 -0.19
N VAL A 272 4.89 0.50 -0.38
CA VAL A 272 6.19 0.48 0.31
C VAL A 272 7.03 1.67 -0.13
N ALA A 273 7.14 1.92 -1.44
CA ALA A 273 7.95 3.01 -1.98
C ALA A 273 7.59 4.38 -1.38
N GLN A 274 6.28 4.64 -1.22
CA GLN A 274 5.78 5.91 -0.69
C GLN A 274 6.03 6.08 0.82
N ARG A 275 6.27 4.99 1.56
CA ARG A 275 6.24 4.99 3.05
C ARG A 275 7.54 4.54 3.70
N CYS A 276 8.47 3.95 2.96
CA CYS A 276 9.72 3.45 3.51
C CYS A 276 10.74 4.55 3.85
N GLY A 277 10.51 5.78 3.35
CA GLY A 277 11.35 6.94 3.63
C GLY A 277 12.65 7.01 2.82
N LEU A 278 12.92 6.03 1.95
CA LEU A 278 13.99 6.11 0.97
C LEU A 278 13.63 7.13 -0.12
N LYS A 279 14.67 7.73 -0.71
CA LYS A 279 14.55 8.71 -1.79
C LYS A 279 15.39 8.26 -2.97
N ILE A 280 15.05 8.77 -4.15
CA ILE A 280 15.79 8.51 -5.37
C ILE A 280 15.93 9.80 -6.14
N ALA A 281 17.13 10.10 -6.61
CA ALA A 281 17.40 11.33 -7.34
C ALA A 281 16.79 11.28 -8.75
N ALA A 282 16.41 12.46 -9.25
CA ALA A 282 15.92 12.62 -10.60
C ALA A 282 17.10 12.74 -11.57
N ILE A 283 16.91 12.30 -12.81
CA ILE A 283 17.91 12.49 -13.87
C ILE A 283 17.93 13.97 -14.25
N SER A 284 19.04 14.65 -14.00
CA SER A 284 19.21 16.09 -14.18
C SER A 284 19.92 16.45 -15.48
N ASP A 285 20.72 15.55 -16.03
CA ASP A 285 21.49 15.76 -17.26
C ASP A 285 21.68 14.44 -18.05
N GLY A 286 22.04 14.54 -19.33
CA GLY A 286 22.26 13.40 -20.23
C GLY A 286 21.12 13.07 -21.20
N GLU A 287 21.34 12.07 -22.05
CA GLU A 287 20.42 11.70 -23.16
C GLU A 287 19.03 11.26 -22.68
N LEU A 288 18.90 10.82 -21.42
CA LEU A 288 17.67 10.31 -20.81
C LEU A 288 16.89 11.37 -20.00
N LYS A 289 17.33 12.63 -20.03
CA LYS A 289 16.71 13.72 -19.29
C LYS A 289 15.27 13.97 -19.76
N GLY A 290 14.31 13.88 -18.83
CA GLY A 290 12.90 14.20 -19.08
C GLY A 290 12.10 13.09 -19.76
N GLU A 291 12.64 11.88 -19.91
CA GLU A 291 11.88 10.73 -20.39
C GLU A 291 10.96 10.17 -19.30
N ASP A 292 9.64 10.18 -19.54
CA ASP A 292 8.62 9.64 -18.63
C ASP A 292 8.83 8.14 -18.32
N VAL A 293 9.49 7.40 -19.21
CA VAL A 293 9.71 5.96 -19.09
C VAL A 293 10.57 5.60 -17.86
N ASN A 294 11.48 6.48 -17.44
CA ASN A 294 12.39 6.20 -16.31
C ASN A 294 11.79 6.56 -14.94
N ARG A 295 10.81 7.47 -14.88
CA ARG A 295 10.03 7.72 -13.64
C ARG A 295 9.13 6.53 -13.28
N ASN A 296 8.77 5.70 -14.26
CA ASN A 296 7.87 4.57 -14.08
C ASN A 296 8.47 3.43 -13.23
N PHE A 297 9.77 3.45 -12.94
CA PHE A 297 10.43 2.41 -12.15
C PHE A 297 10.96 2.90 -10.81
N ASP A 298 10.81 4.19 -10.50
CA ASP A 298 11.34 4.75 -9.25
C ASP A 298 10.72 4.06 -8.03
N ASP A 299 9.40 3.82 -8.04
CA ASP A 299 8.72 3.08 -6.98
C ASP A 299 9.28 1.64 -6.83
N ASN A 300 9.57 0.97 -7.95
CA ASN A 300 10.16 -0.36 -7.94
C ASN A 300 11.57 -0.36 -7.36
N ILE A 301 12.42 0.58 -7.77
CA ILE A 301 13.78 0.72 -7.25
C ILE A 301 13.72 0.98 -5.74
N ILE A 302 12.92 1.97 -5.32
CA ILE A 302 12.78 2.34 -3.91
C ILE A 302 12.31 1.16 -3.06
N ALA A 303 11.21 0.50 -3.47
CA ALA A 303 10.62 -0.59 -2.69
C ALA A 303 11.54 -1.81 -2.60
N TRP A 304 12.14 -2.25 -3.73
CA TRP A 304 13.03 -3.40 -3.72
C TRP A 304 14.35 -3.13 -3.02
N THR A 305 14.91 -1.92 -3.14
CA THR A 305 16.07 -1.51 -2.33
C THR A 305 15.73 -1.52 -0.85
N TYR A 306 14.56 -1.01 -0.44
CA TYR A 306 14.13 -1.08 0.95
C TYR A 306 13.99 -2.53 1.44
N TYR A 307 13.29 -3.37 0.68
CA TYR A 307 13.09 -4.78 1.01
C TYR A 307 14.42 -5.52 1.19
N TRP A 308 15.36 -5.40 0.24
CA TRP A 308 16.64 -6.09 0.32
C TRP A 308 17.57 -5.54 1.41
N ASN A 309 17.50 -4.25 1.72
CA ASN A 309 18.23 -3.68 2.85
C ASN A 309 17.75 -4.24 4.18
N LEU A 310 16.44 -4.51 4.35
CA LEU A 310 15.94 -5.24 5.53
C LEU A 310 16.54 -6.66 5.61
N LYS A 311 16.61 -7.37 4.48
CA LYS A 311 17.21 -8.71 4.42
C LYS A 311 18.73 -8.68 4.68
N ILE A 312 19.44 -7.66 4.21
CA ILE A 312 20.86 -7.41 4.55
C ILE A 312 21.01 -7.26 6.06
N ASP A 313 20.17 -6.46 6.70
CA ASP A 313 20.19 -6.26 8.16
C ASP A 313 19.90 -7.56 8.94
N GLU A 314 19.05 -8.43 8.39
CA GLU A 314 18.78 -9.77 8.89
C GLU A 314 19.94 -10.76 8.68
N GLY A 315 20.96 -10.38 7.91
CA GLY A 315 22.15 -11.17 7.62
C GLY A 315 21.98 -12.13 6.45
N ALA A 316 21.12 -11.80 5.48
CA ALA A 316 20.89 -12.62 4.30
C ALA A 316 22.22 -12.91 3.57
N PHE A 317 22.95 -11.89 3.14
CA PHE A 317 24.08 -12.07 2.22
C PHE A 317 25.46 -12.15 2.88
N GLY A 318 25.56 -11.81 4.17
CA GLY A 318 26.86 -11.68 4.82
C GLY A 318 26.78 -10.98 6.17
N ASN A 319 27.95 -10.67 6.72
CA ASN A 319 28.09 -9.96 7.99
C ASN A 319 28.53 -8.50 7.81
N ASN A 320 28.79 -8.04 6.58
CA ASN A 320 29.30 -6.68 6.35
C ASN A 320 28.17 -5.66 6.49
N LYS A 321 26.92 -6.06 6.21
CA LYS A 321 25.69 -5.26 6.31
C LYS A 321 25.77 -3.95 5.55
N ILE A 322 26.21 -4.03 4.30
CA ILE A 322 26.39 -2.89 3.39
C ILE A 322 25.04 -2.61 2.73
N PRO A 323 24.39 -1.47 3.03
CA PRO A 323 23.09 -1.15 2.45
C PRO A 323 23.25 -0.68 1.00
N VAL A 324 22.42 -1.22 0.12
CA VAL A 324 22.33 -0.80 -1.27
C VAL A 324 21.68 0.58 -1.35
N ARG A 325 22.24 1.48 -2.15
CA ARG A 325 21.66 2.80 -2.44
C ARG A 325 20.78 2.78 -3.68
N THR A 326 19.60 3.39 -3.56
CA THR A 326 18.64 3.61 -4.66
C THR A 326 19.27 4.35 -5.86
N ASP A 327 20.12 5.34 -5.60
CA ASP A 327 20.80 6.12 -6.65
C ASP A 327 21.83 5.28 -7.42
N VAL A 328 22.51 4.34 -6.77
CA VAL A 328 23.45 3.40 -7.41
C VAL A 328 22.69 2.42 -8.30
N VAL A 329 21.57 1.88 -7.81
CA VAL A 329 20.67 1.03 -8.61
C VAL A 329 20.20 1.79 -9.85
N LYS A 330 19.77 3.05 -9.70
CA LYS A 330 19.35 3.90 -10.82
C LYS A 330 20.48 4.16 -11.81
N ALA A 331 21.69 4.43 -11.33
CA ALA A 331 22.86 4.64 -12.18
C ALA A 331 23.26 3.40 -12.97
N ILE A 332 23.12 2.20 -12.39
CA ILE A 332 23.28 0.91 -13.08
C ILE A 332 22.20 0.76 -14.14
N ILE A 333 20.93 0.98 -13.80
CA ILE A 333 19.82 0.94 -14.76
C ILE A 333 20.07 1.91 -15.93
N MET A 334 20.53 3.13 -15.65
CA MET A 334 20.89 4.12 -16.67
C MET A 334 22.03 3.67 -17.58
N GLN A 335 22.97 2.87 -17.07
CA GLN A 335 24.07 2.31 -17.87
C GLN A 335 23.57 1.17 -18.75
N GLU A 336 22.76 0.28 -18.18
CA GLU A 336 22.30 -0.94 -18.83
C GLU A 336 21.17 -0.70 -19.84
N SER A 337 20.37 0.34 -19.62
CA SER A 337 19.19 0.65 -20.43
C SER A 337 19.48 1.56 -21.64
N ARG A 338 20.74 1.89 -21.96
CA ARG A 338 21.07 2.82 -23.07
C ARG A 338 20.74 2.22 -24.44
N TRP A 339 19.65 2.68 -25.06
CA TRP A 339 19.30 2.37 -26.45
C TRP A 339 20.35 2.87 -27.44
N GLY A 340 20.45 2.24 -28.61
CA GLY A 340 21.01 2.92 -29.78
C GLY A 340 21.37 2.01 -30.95
N SER A 341 22.11 2.59 -31.89
CA SER A 341 22.04 2.23 -33.31
C SER A 341 22.99 1.13 -33.79
N ASN A 342 23.86 0.58 -32.94
CA ASN A 342 24.92 -0.33 -33.36
C ASN A 342 24.90 -1.66 -32.61
N GLY A 343 23.96 -2.55 -32.97
CA GLY A 343 24.06 -4.03 -32.94
C GLY A 343 24.51 -4.79 -31.68
N ALA A 344 24.91 -4.10 -30.61
CA ALA A 344 25.44 -4.61 -29.35
C ALA A 344 24.74 -3.91 -28.17
N LYS A 345 23.44 -3.66 -28.33
CA LYS A 345 22.60 -2.94 -27.37
C LYS A 345 21.34 -3.75 -27.10
N ASN A 346 20.89 -3.73 -25.85
CA ASN A 346 19.80 -4.56 -25.38
C ASN A 346 18.45 -4.07 -25.92
N SER A 347 17.52 -5.01 -26.05
CA SER A 347 16.16 -4.72 -26.52
C SER A 347 15.36 -3.97 -25.44
N ALA A 348 14.19 -3.43 -25.81
CA ALA A 348 13.30 -2.59 -25.00
C ALA A 348 12.83 -3.17 -23.63
N ARG A 349 13.33 -4.35 -23.22
CA ARG A 349 12.89 -5.12 -22.04
C ARG A 349 13.98 -5.34 -20.98
N ASP A 350 15.15 -4.73 -21.13
CA ASP A 350 16.32 -5.06 -20.32
C ASP A 350 16.68 -3.91 -19.37
N VAL A 351 16.19 -3.97 -18.13
CA VAL A 351 16.52 -2.98 -17.08
C VAL A 351 17.63 -3.48 -16.15
N MET A 352 17.92 -4.78 -16.12
CA MET A 352 19.09 -5.36 -15.46
C MET A 352 19.53 -6.59 -16.23
N GLN A 353 20.82 -6.68 -16.58
CA GLN A 353 21.45 -7.78 -17.33
C GLN A 353 21.21 -9.19 -16.74
N CYS A 354 20.65 -9.29 -15.53
CA CYS A 354 20.44 -10.53 -14.79
C CYS A 354 19.71 -11.62 -15.58
N LEU A 355 18.97 -11.28 -16.64
CA LEU A 355 18.28 -12.28 -17.44
C LEU A 355 18.98 -12.68 -18.73
N VAL A 356 20.12 -12.10 -19.16
CA VAL A 356 20.86 -12.47 -20.41
C VAL A 356 21.07 -14.00 -20.53
N PRO A 357 20.96 -14.62 -21.72
CA PRO A 357 20.94 -16.06 -21.79
C PRO A 357 22.32 -16.62 -21.51
N GLY A 358 22.41 -17.50 -20.52
CA GLY A 358 23.71 -17.99 -20.05
C GLY A 358 24.41 -17.03 -19.08
N ASP A 359 23.74 -15.98 -18.61
CA ASP A 359 24.20 -15.17 -17.49
C ASP A 359 24.16 -16.00 -16.19
N TYR A 360 25.25 -15.94 -15.45
CA TYR A 360 25.42 -16.62 -14.17
C TYR A 360 24.43 -16.11 -13.12
N ALA A 361 24.12 -14.81 -13.11
CA ALA A 361 23.20 -14.21 -12.15
C ALA A 361 21.80 -14.85 -12.23
N LEU A 362 21.30 -15.18 -13.43
CA LEU A 362 20.01 -15.86 -13.60
C LEU A 362 19.96 -17.23 -12.89
N TRP A 363 21.02 -18.02 -13.05
CA TRP A 363 21.09 -19.36 -12.47
C TRP A 363 21.24 -19.31 -10.96
N ILE A 364 22.07 -18.39 -10.45
CA ILE A 364 22.20 -18.11 -9.02
C ILE A 364 20.83 -17.73 -8.45
N LEU A 365 20.22 -16.70 -9.01
CA LEU A 365 19.00 -16.13 -8.47
C LEU A 365 17.83 -17.09 -8.55
N SER A 366 17.69 -17.86 -9.63
CA SER A 366 16.62 -18.86 -9.77
C SER A 366 16.85 -20.12 -8.93
N GLY A 367 18.04 -20.31 -8.34
CA GLY A 367 18.47 -21.54 -7.68
C GLY A 367 18.48 -22.78 -8.60
N TYR A 368 18.37 -22.60 -9.92
CA TYR A 368 18.53 -23.69 -10.87
C TYR A 368 20.01 -23.92 -11.12
N ASN A 369 20.48 -25.12 -10.81
CA ASN A 369 21.80 -25.56 -11.23
C ASN A 369 21.70 -26.24 -12.60
N PRO A 370 22.11 -25.59 -13.70
CA PRO A 370 22.07 -26.22 -15.01
C PRO A 370 23.03 -27.42 -15.09
N ARG A 371 23.97 -27.58 -14.15
CA ARG A 371 24.89 -28.72 -14.02
C ARG A 371 24.27 -29.95 -13.31
N ASP A 372 23.11 -29.83 -12.66
CA ASP A 372 22.52 -30.92 -11.89
C ASP A 372 22.10 -32.11 -12.79
N LYS A 373 22.38 -33.33 -12.30
CA LYS A 373 22.10 -34.60 -13.00
C LYS A 373 20.93 -35.35 -12.36
N LYS A 374 20.11 -34.68 -11.53
CA LYS A 374 19.03 -35.30 -10.75
C LYS A 374 17.90 -35.94 -11.55
N SER A 375 17.79 -35.66 -12.86
CA SER A 375 16.97 -36.49 -13.73
C SER A 375 17.84 -37.57 -14.38
N ASP A 376 17.33 -38.78 -14.44
CA ASP A 376 17.77 -39.95 -15.19
C ASP A 376 18.00 -39.72 -16.71
N LYS A 377 17.92 -38.46 -17.17
CA LYS A 377 18.28 -38.01 -18.50
C LYS A 377 19.66 -37.35 -18.45
N THR A 378 20.57 -37.82 -19.31
CA THR A 378 21.89 -37.21 -19.49
C THR A 378 21.72 -35.75 -19.89
N PRO A 379 22.39 -34.78 -19.23
CA PRO A 379 22.40 -33.41 -19.71
C PRO A 379 22.85 -33.41 -21.16
N ARG A 380 22.13 -32.69 -22.01
CA ARG A 380 22.44 -32.59 -23.43
C ARG A 380 23.41 -31.45 -23.65
N TYR A 381 24.44 -31.77 -24.41
CA TYR A 381 25.54 -30.90 -24.77
C TYR A 381 25.49 -30.64 -26.27
N HIS A 382 26.05 -29.53 -26.73
CA HIS A 382 26.29 -29.35 -28.17
C HIS A 382 27.15 -30.50 -28.70
N ASP A 383 26.89 -30.93 -29.94
CA ASP A 383 27.54 -32.09 -30.56
C ASP A 383 29.06 -31.83 -30.71
N GLY A 384 29.83 -32.23 -29.69
CA GLY A 384 31.29 -32.14 -29.66
C GLY A 384 31.93 -31.21 -28.61
N GLN A 385 31.17 -30.56 -27.71
CA GLN A 385 31.73 -29.72 -26.63
C GLN A 385 30.99 -29.91 -25.30
N ASP A 386 31.67 -29.70 -24.17
CA ASP A 386 31.13 -29.83 -22.80
C ASP A 386 30.15 -28.68 -22.41
N GLU A 387 29.70 -27.89 -23.39
CA GLU A 387 28.75 -26.78 -23.23
C GLU A 387 27.29 -27.28 -23.27
N LYS A 388 26.52 -27.03 -22.20
CA LYS A 388 25.09 -27.40 -22.17
C LYS A 388 24.25 -26.47 -23.02
N VAL A 389 23.25 -27.04 -23.69
CA VAL A 389 22.31 -26.30 -24.54
C VAL A 389 21.25 -25.61 -23.68
N VAL A 390 21.04 -24.32 -23.90
CA VAL A 390 19.92 -23.55 -23.33
C VAL A 390 19.08 -23.00 -24.47
N TRP A 391 17.76 -23.03 -24.31
CA TRP A 391 16.84 -22.43 -25.27
C TRP A 391 16.32 -21.09 -24.79
N ILE A 392 16.16 -20.18 -25.74
CA ILE A 392 15.64 -18.84 -25.51
C ILE A 392 14.38 -18.69 -26.34
N ARG A 393 13.30 -18.24 -25.70
CA ARG A 393 12.09 -17.77 -26.37
C ARG A 393 11.90 -16.28 -26.14
N ASP A 394 11.71 -15.56 -27.24
CA ASP A 394 11.21 -14.19 -27.22
C ASP A 394 10.06 -14.06 -28.22
N GLY A 395 8.86 -13.87 -27.68
CA GLY A 395 7.61 -13.97 -28.43
C GLY A 395 7.50 -15.31 -29.16
N THR A 396 7.51 -15.28 -30.49
CA THR A 396 7.44 -16.49 -31.32
C THR A 396 8.80 -17.03 -31.77
N GLU A 397 9.89 -16.31 -31.50
CA GLU A 397 11.24 -16.71 -31.89
C GLU A 397 11.87 -17.66 -30.87
N TYR A 398 12.59 -18.67 -31.38
CA TYR A 398 13.35 -19.61 -30.56
C TYR A 398 14.81 -19.57 -31.02
N LYS A 399 15.74 -19.44 -30.08
CA LYS A 399 17.17 -19.42 -30.34
C LYS A 399 17.87 -20.39 -29.39
N GLN A 400 18.84 -21.13 -29.92
CA GLN A 400 19.76 -21.91 -29.09
C GLN A 400 20.88 -21.00 -28.60
N GLY A 401 21.20 -21.11 -27.33
CA GLY A 401 22.38 -20.52 -26.70
C GLY A 401 23.30 -21.61 -26.15
N SER A 402 24.48 -21.19 -25.72
CA SER A 402 25.36 -21.97 -24.85
C SER A 402 25.61 -21.20 -23.55
N MET A 403 25.90 -21.95 -22.49
CA MET A 403 26.40 -21.36 -21.25
C MET A 403 27.89 -21.07 -21.41
N ARG A 404 28.38 -19.94 -20.91
CA ARG A 404 29.80 -19.61 -20.97
C ARG A 404 30.61 -20.57 -20.07
N ASP A 405 31.61 -21.21 -20.64
CA ASP A 405 32.49 -22.18 -19.96
C ASP A 405 33.40 -21.55 -18.88
N GLU A 406 33.65 -20.23 -18.96
CA GLU A 406 34.57 -19.49 -18.09
C GLU A 406 34.15 -19.43 -16.62
N PHE A 407 32.94 -19.88 -16.30
CA PHE A 407 32.44 -19.94 -14.94
C PHE A 407 32.55 -21.38 -14.39
N ASP A 408 33.70 -21.69 -13.80
CA ASP A 408 33.91 -22.96 -13.08
C ASP A 408 33.28 -22.88 -11.69
N TYR A 409 32.22 -23.65 -11.48
CA TYR A 409 31.48 -23.67 -10.21
C TYR A 409 31.93 -24.82 -9.31
N TYR A 410 32.08 -24.51 -8.02
CA TYR A 410 32.17 -25.52 -6.98
C TYR A 410 30.77 -26.07 -6.73
N VAL A 411 30.59 -27.38 -6.83
CA VAL A 411 29.37 -28.08 -6.43
C VAL A 411 29.68 -28.98 -5.23
N ASP A 412 28.73 -29.15 -4.32
CA ASP A 412 28.89 -30.11 -3.23
C ASP A 412 28.75 -31.54 -3.75
N ILE A 413 28.95 -32.47 -2.82
CA ILE A 413 28.75 -33.91 -3.01
C ILE A 413 27.33 -34.30 -3.43
N GLN A 414 26.35 -33.38 -3.40
CA GLN A 414 24.95 -33.56 -3.80
C GLN A 414 24.64 -32.87 -5.15
N ASN A 415 25.66 -32.38 -5.87
CA ASN A 415 25.53 -31.62 -7.12
C ASN A 415 24.75 -30.29 -6.95
N THR A 416 24.73 -29.73 -5.75
CA THR A 416 24.26 -28.36 -5.50
C THR A 416 25.41 -27.40 -5.76
N ILE A 417 25.18 -26.21 -6.34
CA ILE A 417 26.22 -25.17 -6.45
C ILE A 417 26.60 -24.72 -5.02
N THR A 418 27.89 -24.74 -4.67
CA THR A 418 28.39 -24.56 -3.29
C THR A 418 29.53 -23.58 -3.09
N ALA A 419 29.99 -22.86 -4.10
CA ALA A 419 30.63 -21.58 -3.83
C ALA A 419 29.51 -20.60 -3.40
N THR A 420 29.21 -20.56 -2.10
CA THR A 420 27.95 -20.07 -1.49
C THR A 420 26.76 -20.97 -1.85
N SER A 421 26.26 -21.79 -0.91
CA SER A 421 24.86 -22.23 -0.98
C SER A 421 24.02 -20.96 -0.77
N HIS A 422 23.77 -20.24 -1.86
CA HIS A 422 23.35 -18.84 -2.00
C HIS A 422 23.06 -18.15 -0.65
N ALA A 423 24.10 -17.56 -0.05
CA ALA A 423 23.96 -16.78 1.17
C ALA A 423 22.88 -15.72 0.91
N GLY A 424 21.71 -15.87 1.53
CA GLY A 424 20.65 -14.86 1.55
C GLY A 424 19.48 -15.06 0.61
N PHE A 425 19.56 -15.99 -0.33
CA PHE A 425 18.51 -16.18 -1.34
C PHE A 425 17.55 -17.35 -1.05
N GLY A 426 17.75 -18.11 0.03
CA GLY A 426 16.83 -19.18 0.42
C GLY A 426 16.69 -20.29 -0.63
N GLU A 427 15.46 -20.62 -1.02
CA GLU A 427 15.21 -21.51 -2.17
C GLU A 427 15.48 -20.82 -3.52
N GLY A 428 15.94 -19.58 -3.59
CA GLY A 428 16.03 -18.77 -4.82
C GLY A 428 14.76 -17.95 -5.07
N LEU A 429 14.79 -17.09 -6.08
CA LEU A 429 13.65 -16.28 -6.53
C LEU A 429 12.67 -17.15 -7.34
N GLY A 430 11.62 -17.62 -6.68
CA GLY A 430 10.53 -18.40 -7.26
C GLY A 430 9.85 -17.73 -8.46
N ILE A 431 9.81 -16.39 -8.53
CA ILE A 431 9.37 -15.63 -9.72
C ILE A 431 10.06 -16.04 -11.00
N LEU A 432 11.34 -16.40 -10.93
CA LEU A 432 12.10 -16.82 -12.10
C LEU A 432 11.74 -18.26 -12.47
N ARG A 433 11.29 -19.08 -11.53
CA ARG A 433 10.92 -20.46 -11.76
C ARG A 433 9.54 -20.53 -12.39
N ASN A 434 9.40 -21.35 -13.42
CA ASN A 434 8.14 -21.61 -14.13
C ASN A 434 7.53 -20.41 -14.89
N ASN A 435 7.92 -19.17 -14.58
CA ASN A 435 7.57 -17.99 -15.39
C ASN A 435 8.64 -17.71 -16.44
N VAL A 436 9.89 -17.45 -15.99
CA VAL A 436 11.00 -17.09 -16.87
C VAL A 436 11.82 -18.32 -17.26
N VAL A 437 12.18 -19.16 -16.31
CA VAL A 437 12.97 -20.38 -16.50
C VAL A 437 12.07 -21.60 -16.33
N THR A 438 11.94 -22.38 -17.40
CA THR A 438 11.12 -23.61 -17.43
C THR A 438 11.96 -24.81 -17.89
N ILE A 439 11.50 -26.02 -17.54
CA ILE A 439 12.06 -27.25 -18.08
C ILE A 439 11.23 -27.68 -19.29
N ILE A 440 11.89 -27.96 -20.40
CA ILE A 440 11.24 -28.43 -21.62
C ILE A 440 10.62 -29.81 -21.34
N ASP A 441 9.31 -29.93 -21.48
CA ASP A 441 8.53 -31.14 -21.18
C ASP A 441 8.08 -31.91 -22.43
N GLY A 442 8.32 -31.35 -23.62
CA GLY A 442 7.94 -31.93 -24.92
C GLY A 442 6.53 -31.55 -25.39
N SER A 443 5.84 -30.65 -24.69
CA SER A 443 4.55 -30.10 -25.12
C SER A 443 4.67 -29.18 -26.34
N ASP A 444 5.81 -28.48 -26.49
CA ASP A 444 6.10 -27.65 -27.65
C ASP A 444 6.76 -28.47 -28.78
N ASN A 445 6.05 -28.61 -29.90
CA ASN A 445 6.53 -29.32 -31.08
C ASN A 445 7.85 -28.78 -31.64
N ARG A 446 8.18 -27.50 -31.39
CA ARG A 446 9.44 -26.88 -31.85
C ARG A 446 10.64 -27.30 -31.03
N LEU A 447 10.41 -27.69 -29.77
CA LEU A 447 11.42 -28.13 -28.82
C LEU A 447 11.42 -29.66 -28.63
N LYS A 448 10.75 -30.38 -29.52
CA LYS A 448 10.71 -31.83 -29.49
C LYS A 448 12.11 -32.41 -29.62
N GLY A 449 12.47 -33.29 -28.71
CA GLY A 449 13.82 -33.83 -28.61
C GLY A 449 14.76 -33.03 -27.72
N TYR A 450 14.32 -31.98 -27.04
CA TYR A 450 15.10 -31.23 -26.04
C TYR A 450 14.50 -31.39 -24.62
N GLU A 451 13.71 -32.43 -24.39
CA GLU A 451 13.01 -32.64 -23.13
C GLU A 451 13.97 -32.84 -21.95
N GLY A 452 13.83 -32.02 -20.92
CA GLY A 452 14.73 -31.97 -19.76
C GLY A 452 15.80 -30.87 -19.83
N GLU A 453 15.92 -30.15 -20.95
CA GLU A 453 16.73 -28.93 -21.03
C GLU A 453 15.96 -27.70 -20.51
N TYR A 454 16.69 -26.60 -20.33
CA TYR A 454 16.12 -25.33 -19.85
C TYR A 454 15.65 -24.46 -21.00
N LEU A 455 14.50 -23.83 -20.81
CA LEU A 455 13.93 -22.80 -21.67
C LEU A 455 13.77 -21.49 -20.88
N ILE A 456 14.46 -20.45 -21.33
CA ILE A 456 14.32 -19.08 -20.84
C ILE A 456 13.29 -18.34 -21.70
N CYS A 457 12.23 -17.86 -21.09
CA CYS A 457 11.13 -17.14 -21.70
C CYS A 457 11.23 -15.64 -21.39
N TYR A 458 11.98 -14.89 -22.19
CA TYR A 458 12.12 -13.43 -22.00
C TYR A 458 10.81 -12.67 -22.18
N ASP A 459 9.87 -13.25 -22.92
CA ASP A 459 8.54 -12.68 -23.06
C ASP A 459 7.73 -12.69 -21.77
N LYS A 460 8.25 -13.35 -20.71
CA LYS A 460 7.67 -13.42 -19.37
C LYS A 460 8.41 -12.58 -18.33
N GLU A 461 9.56 -12.03 -18.68
CA GLU A 461 10.27 -11.08 -17.83
C GLU A 461 9.48 -9.77 -17.75
N THR A 462 9.29 -9.29 -16.53
CA THR A 462 8.75 -7.96 -16.26
C THR A 462 9.86 -7.07 -15.69
N PRO A 463 9.79 -5.74 -15.88
CA PRO A 463 10.76 -4.83 -15.29
C PRO A 463 10.88 -4.97 -13.76
N ASN A 464 9.77 -5.29 -13.08
CA ASN A 464 9.75 -5.46 -11.64
C ASN A 464 10.53 -6.71 -11.20
N MET A 465 10.41 -7.81 -11.95
CA MET A 465 11.25 -9.00 -11.73
C MET A 465 12.73 -8.64 -11.91
N SER A 466 13.09 -7.95 -13.00
CA SER A 466 14.49 -7.58 -13.29
C SER A 466 15.07 -6.67 -12.21
N ILE A 467 14.32 -5.67 -11.75
CA ILE A 467 14.75 -4.75 -10.68
C ILE A 467 14.87 -5.51 -9.35
N ALA A 468 13.87 -6.32 -8.98
CA ALA A 468 13.91 -7.11 -7.75
C ALA A 468 15.15 -8.03 -7.70
N CYS A 469 15.39 -8.73 -8.80
CA CYS A 469 16.53 -9.64 -9.00
C CYS A 469 17.87 -8.88 -8.99
N GLY A 470 17.93 -7.76 -9.72
CA GLY A 470 19.14 -6.97 -9.88
C GLY A 470 19.59 -6.30 -8.59
N VAL A 471 18.65 -5.74 -7.81
CA VAL A 471 18.96 -5.18 -6.48
C VAL A 471 19.49 -6.27 -5.55
N ALA A 472 18.88 -7.46 -5.57
CA ALA A 472 19.32 -8.58 -4.75
C ALA A 472 20.74 -9.04 -5.13
N TYR A 473 21.03 -9.13 -6.43
CA TYR A 473 22.36 -9.52 -6.91
C TYR A 473 23.41 -8.47 -6.58
N LEU A 474 23.08 -7.17 -6.69
CA LEU A 474 23.96 -6.09 -6.27
C LEU A 474 24.26 -6.17 -4.77
N ALA A 475 23.24 -6.37 -3.92
CA ALA A 475 23.42 -6.55 -2.48
C ALA A 475 24.41 -7.69 -2.17
N TYR A 476 24.27 -8.82 -2.86
CA TYR A 476 25.21 -9.93 -2.76
C TYR A 476 26.64 -9.53 -3.16
N CYS A 477 26.80 -8.83 -4.30
CA CYS A 477 28.10 -8.39 -4.77
C CYS A 477 28.77 -7.39 -3.81
N GLU A 478 28.03 -6.43 -3.26
CA GLU A 478 28.56 -5.46 -2.29
C GLU A 478 29.01 -6.14 -1.00
N GLU A 479 28.23 -7.12 -0.51
CA GLU A 479 28.57 -7.91 0.67
C GLU A 479 29.80 -8.78 0.45
N ASP A 480 29.91 -9.47 -0.68
CA ASP A 480 31.05 -10.33 -1.01
C ASP A 480 32.33 -9.51 -1.22
N ALA A 481 32.22 -8.36 -1.90
CA ALA A 481 33.34 -7.46 -2.12
C ALA A 481 33.74 -6.68 -0.85
N GLY A 482 32.82 -6.51 0.09
CA GLY A 482 33.02 -5.72 1.30
C GLY A 482 32.95 -4.21 1.09
N SER A 483 32.51 -3.75 -0.08
CA SER A 483 32.29 -2.34 -0.39
C SER A 483 31.32 -2.11 -1.54
N GLU A 484 30.74 -0.91 -1.60
CA GLU A 484 29.81 -0.52 -2.67
C GLU A 484 30.49 -0.51 -4.04
N MET A 485 31.67 0.13 -4.13
CA MET A 485 32.43 0.17 -5.37
C MET A 485 32.94 -1.21 -5.79
N GLY A 486 33.37 -2.03 -4.83
CA GLY A 486 33.74 -3.42 -5.08
C GLY A 486 32.56 -4.24 -5.60
N GLY A 487 31.37 -4.01 -5.02
CA GLY A 487 30.13 -4.64 -5.45
C GLY A 487 29.72 -4.25 -6.86
N VAL A 488 29.77 -2.96 -7.21
CA VAL A 488 29.51 -2.49 -8.59
C VAL A 488 30.47 -3.13 -9.59
N ARG A 489 31.75 -3.25 -9.25
CA ARG A 489 32.74 -3.94 -10.09
C ARG A 489 32.38 -5.42 -10.28
N GLN A 490 32.02 -6.10 -9.19
CA GLN A 490 31.66 -7.51 -9.21
C GLN A 490 30.33 -7.79 -9.91
N PHE A 491 29.37 -6.87 -9.82
CA PHE A 491 28.07 -6.94 -10.49
C PHE A 491 28.23 -7.09 -12.01
N ASN A 492 29.23 -6.44 -12.62
CA ASN A 492 29.58 -6.58 -14.03
C ASN A 492 30.64 -7.68 -14.31
N GLY A 493 30.65 -8.75 -13.50
CA GLY A 493 31.54 -9.88 -13.68
C GLY A 493 32.98 -9.66 -13.22
N GLY A 494 33.23 -8.68 -12.35
CA GLY A 494 34.52 -8.46 -11.70
C GLY A 494 35.62 -8.01 -12.65
N GLY A 495 35.26 -7.34 -13.76
CA GLY A 495 36.11 -7.00 -14.90
C GLY A 495 37.58 -6.85 -14.53
N GLU A 496 38.42 -7.73 -15.10
CA GLU A 496 39.87 -7.70 -14.84
C GLU A 496 40.38 -6.26 -14.95
N GLU A 497 41.23 -5.85 -14.02
CA GLU A 497 42.29 -4.88 -14.31
C GLU A 497 43.02 -5.40 -15.55
N GLY A 498 42.52 -5.07 -16.74
CA GLY A 498 42.89 -5.80 -17.94
C GLY A 498 44.29 -5.39 -18.34
N LYS A 499 45.34 -6.02 -17.76
CA LYS A 499 46.75 -6.07 -18.18
C LYS A 499 47.39 -4.76 -18.70
N THR A 500 46.78 -3.60 -18.45
CA THR A 500 47.08 -2.32 -19.11
C THR A 500 47.02 -1.11 -18.17
N GLY A 501 46.60 -1.28 -16.90
CA GLY A 501 46.59 -0.21 -15.90
C GLY A 501 45.62 0.94 -16.22
N LYS A 502 44.51 0.65 -16.91
CA LYS A 502 43.42 1.62 -17.14
C LYS A 502 42.30 1.42 -16.12
N GLU A 503 41.84 2.56 -15.62
CA GLU A 503 40.68 2.80 -14.77
C GLU A 503 39.49 1.86 -15.07
N ASP A 504 38.85 1.36 -14.02
CA ASP A 504 37.66 0.50 -14.09
C ASP A 504 36.53 1.20 -14.86
N SER A 505 36.39 0.87 -16.14
CA SER A 505 35.50 1.61 -17.05
C SER A 505 34.03 1.45 -16.68
N TYR A 506 33.66 0.36 -16.01
CA TYR A 506 32.28 0.13 -15.59
C TYR A 506 31.97 0.98 -14.35
N VAL A 507 32.78 0.87 -13.31
CA VAL A 507 32.67 1.73 -12.11
C VAL A 507 32.69 3.20 -12.49
N LYS A 508 33.58 3.60 -13.41
CA LYS A 508 33.60 4.97 -13.93
C LYS A 508 32.31 5.38 -14.62
N SER A 509 31.71 4.49 -15.42
CA SER A 509 30.43 4.79 -16.09
C SER A 509 29.29 4.96 -15.09
N ILE A 510 29.31 4.19 -13.99
CA ILE A 510 28.34 4.35 -12.89
C ILE A 510 28.57 5.66 -12.14
N GLU A 511 29.82 6.01 -11.83
CA GLU A 511 30.18 7.34 -11.27
C GLU A 511 29.72 8.49 -12.16
N ASP A 512 29.96 8.40 -13.46
CA ASP A 512 29.52 9.41 -14.43
C ASP A 512 27.98 9.53 -14.44
N ASN A 513 27.25 8.41 -14.32
CA ASN A 513 25.79 8.42 -14.23
C ASN A 513 25.28 8.99 -12.90
N LEU A 514 25.96 8.73 -11.77
CA LEU A 514 25.62 9.33 -10.47
C LEU A 514 25.73 10.86 -10.52
N GLN A 515 26.72 11.39 -11.24
CA GLN A 515 26.87 12.84 -11.46
C GLN A 515 25.73 13.44 -12.31
N CYS A 516 25.00 12.62 -13.07
CA CYS A 516 23.82 13.04 -13.83
C CYS A 516 22.51 12.98 -13.02
N LEU A 517 22.57 12.67 -11.73
CA LEU A 517 21.43 12.63 -10.82
C LEU A 517 21.42 13.87 -9.91
N GLU A 518 20.26 14.51 -9.75
CA GLU A 518 20.05 15.58 -8.77
C GLU A 518 18.82 15.33 -7.91
N HIS A 519 18.88 15.77 -6.65
CA HIS A 519 17.76 15.78 -5.73
C HIS A 519 17.55 17.18 -5.14
N GLU A 520 16.29 17.56 -4.89
CA GLU A 520 15.97 18.75 -4.11
C GLU A 520 16.37 18.53 -2.64
N GLY A 521 17.51 19.10 -2.22
CA GLY A 521 17.90 19.17 -0.81
C GLY A 521 18.89 18.11 -0.30
N TYR A 522 19.51 17.29 -1.16
CA TYR A 522 20.73 16.53 -0.81
C TYR A 522 21.61 16.26 -2.04
N GLU A 523 22.91 16.11 -1.83
CA GLU A 523 23.89 15.78 -2.88
C GLU A 523 23.99 14.26 -3.06
N VAL A 524 24.02 13.79 -4.31
CA VAL A 524 24.26 12.38 -4.63
C VAL A 524 25.74 12.08 -4.42
N GLU A 525 26.05 11.20 -3.46
CA GLU A 525 27.43 10.84 -3.12
C GLU A 525 28.03 9.86 -4.16
N SER A 526 29.34 9.97 -4.43
CA SER A 526 30.12 8.98 -5.17
C SER A 526 30.10 7.59 -4.51
N LEU A 527 30.57 6.57 -5.24
CA LEU A 527 30.69 5.21 -4.75
C LEU A 527 31.68 5.10 -3.59
N LYS A 528 31.36 4.23 -2.63
CA LYS A 528 32.16 4.02 -1.42
C LYS A 528 33.12 2.82 -1.57
N GLU A 529 34.39 3.03 -1.21
CA GLU A 529 35.41 1.97 -1.02
C GLU A 529 35.21 1.16 0.26
#